data_AF-A0AA51MWM3-F1
#
_entry.id   AF-A0AA51MWM3-F1
#
_cell.length_a   1.000
_cell.length_b   1.000
_cell.length_c   1.000
_cell.angle_alpha   90.00
_cell.angle_beta   90.00
_cell.angle_gamma   90.00
#
_symmetry.space_group_name_H-M   'P 1'
#
loop_
_entity.id
_entity.type
_entity.pdbx_description
1 polymer ?
#
loop_
_entity_poly.entity_id
_entity_poly.type
_entity_poly.pdbx_seq_one_letter_code
_entity_poly.pdbx_strand_id
1 'polypeptide(L)'
;MIEKITNYFVVNELIKDEDKEIYVYGLHQGLLILLNIITTILIGFIFKAVWESILFIIVYTPLRAYGGGYHAKTEVKCYLFSIVLILVVLLGIKIIPDTDVIILALTEVGEIIIWFLAPVEDSNLSYG
;
A
#
# COMPACT_ATOMS: atom_id res chain seq x y z
N MET A 1 14.15 15.35 9.39
CA MET A 1 13.73 14.94 10.75
C MET A 1 14.11 13.49 11.01
N ILE A 2 13.70 12.56 10.14
CA ILE A 2 14.04 11.13 10.23
C ILE A 2 15.57 10.91 10.23
N GLU A 3 16.33 11.56 9.34
CA GLU A 3 17.81 11.47 9.37
C GLU A 3 18.44 11.92 10.70
N LYS A 4 17.87 12.94 11.37
CA LYS A 4 18.36 13.40 12.68
C LYS A 4 18.08 12.36 13.77
N ILE A 5 16.94 11.69 13.70
CA ILE A 5 16.55 10.62 14.64
C ILE A 5 17.43 9.39 14.42
N THR A 6 17.63 8.98 13.16
CA THR A 6 18.51 7.84 12.86
C THR A 6 19.97 8.15 13.18
N ASN A 7 20.45 9.37 12.92
CA ASN A 7 21.79 9.81 13.35
C ASN A 7 21.95 9.75 14.88
N TYR A 8 20.91 10.14 15.64
CA TYR A 8 20.94 10.00 17.10
C TYR A 8 21.07 8.53 17.51
N PHE A 9 20.36 7.61 16.88
CA PHE A 9 20.48 6.18 17.19
C PHE A 9 21.85 5.59 16.82
N VAL A 10 22.48 6.05 15.73
CA VAL A 10 23.85 5.64 15.35
C VAL A 10 24.87 6.16 16.37
N VAL A 11 24.78 7.43 16.78
CA VAL A 11 25.71 8.04 17.76
C VAL A 11 25.61 7.40 19.14
N ASN A 12 24.44 6.84 19.50
CA ASN A 12 24.25 6.10 20.75
C ASN A 12 24.52 4.59 20.62
N GLU A 13 25.14 4.13 19.53
CA GLU A 13 25.46 2.71 19.25
C GLU A 13 24.25 1.76 19.29
N LEU A 14 23.03 2.29 19.11
CA LEU A 14 21.79 1.51 19.08
C LEU A 14 21.59 0.80 17.75
N ILE A 15 22.18 1.34 16.68
CA ILE A 15 22.19 0.80 15.32
C ILE A 15 23.55 1.05 14.70
N LYS A 16 24.01 0.13 13.86
CA LYS A 16 25.26 0.29 13.13
C LYS A 16 25.12 1.32 12.02
N ASP A 17 26.20 2.02 11.70
CA ASP A 17 26.20 3.01 10.62
C ASP A 17 25.91 2.38 9.24
N GLU A 18 26.31 1.12 9.04
CA GLU A 18 25.99 0.32 7.84
C GLU A 18 24.48 0.10 7.63
N ASP A 19 23.69 0.04 8.71
CA ASP A 19 22.25 -0.21 8.66
C ASP A 19 21.43 1.09 8.61
N LYS A 20 22.07 2.24 8.78
CA LYS A 20 21.41 3.55 8.91
C LYS A 20 20.46 3.85 7.76
N GLU A 21 20.87 3.58 6.52
CA GLU A 21 20.04 3.84 5.34
C GLU A 21 18.76 2.99 5.34
N ILE A 22 18.86 1.73 5.78
CA ILE A 22 17.73 0.81 5.93
C ILE A 22 16.74 1.34 6.97
N TYR A 23 17.23 1.86 8.10
CA TYR A 23 16.37 2.46 9.12
C TYR A 23 15.73 3.77 8.67
N VAL A 24 16.46 4.64 7.97
CA VAL A 24 15.88 5.87 7.39
C VAL A 24 14.75 5.52 6.43
N TYR A 25 14.98 4.55 5.54
CA TYR A 25 13.97 4.06 4.60
C TYR A 25 12.76 3.45 5.33
N GLY A 26 12.98 2.54 6.28
CA GLY A 26 11.91 1.89 7.03
C GLY A 26 11.04 2.87 7.80
N LEU A 27 11.64 3.91 8.41
CA LEU A 27 10.90 4.98 9.08
C LEU A 27 10.11 5.86 8.11
N HIS A 28 10.69 6.17 6.94
CA HIS A 28 10.03 6.93 5.89
C HIS A 28 8.80 6.19 5.34
N GLN A 29 8.98 4.91 5.01
CA GLN A 29 7.90 4.02 4.58
C GLN A 29 6.83 3.89 5.65
N GLY A 30 7.23 3.60 6.90
CA GLY A 30 6.32 3.47 8.04
C GLY A 30 5.42 4.70 8.22
N LEU A 31 6.01 5.90 8.09
CA LEU A 31 5.25 7.15 8.17
C LEU A 31 4.24 7.28 7.03
N LEU A 32 4.58 6.88 5.80
CA LEU A 32 3.67 6.91 4.67
C LEU A 32 2.56 5.86 4.78
N ILE A 33 2.85 4.67 5.33
CA ILE A 33 1.81 3.67 5.62
C ILE A 33 0.81 4.26 6.62
N LEU A 34 1.32 4.84 7.71
CA LEU A 34 0.49 5.43 8.76
C LEU A 34 -0.37 6.58 8.21
N LEU A 35 0.23 7.46 7.40
CA LEU A 35 -0.50 8.52 6.71
C LEU A 35 -1.59 7.93 5.81
N ASN A 36 -1.29 6.88 5.03
CA ASN A 36 -2.25 6.24 4.17
C ASN A 36 -3.45 5.66 4.95
N ILE A 37 -3.19 4.96 6.05
CA ILE A 37 -4.24 4.40 6.92
C ILE A 37 -5.17 5.51 7.43
N ILE A 38 -4.59 6.59 7.98
CA ILE A 38 -5.38 7.73 8.49
C ILE A 38 -6.22 8.33 7.36
N THR A 39 -5.63 8.57 6.19
CA THR A 39 -6.38 9.16 5.06
C THR A 39 -7.49 8.27 4.54
N THR A 40 -7.26 6.96 4.44
CA THR A 40 -8.27 5.99 3.99
C THR A 40 -9.44 5.93 4.97
N ILE A 41 -9.17 5.93 6.28
CA ILE A 41 -10.23 5.98 7.29
C ILE A 41 -11.04 7.28 7.18
N LEU A 42 -10.38 8.43 7.03
CA LEU A 42 -11.05 9.73 6.87
C LEU A 42 -11.95 9.76 5.63
N ILE A 43 -11.45 9.25 4.49
CA ILE A 43 -12.24 9.14 3.26
C ILE A 43 -13.45 8.21 3.50
N GLY A 44 -13.25 7.06 4.15
CA GLY A 44 -14.32 6.15 4.53
C GLY A 44 -15.42 6.81 5.36
N PHE A 45 -15.04 7.64 6.34
CA PHE A 45 -15.99 8.44 7.12
C PHE A 45 -16.77 9.43 6.25
N ILE A 46 -16.11 10.16 5.35
CA ILE A 46 -16.75 11.13 4.44
C ILE A 46 -17.77 10.43 3.53
N PHE A 47 -17.43 9.25 3.03
CA PHE A 47 -18.28 8.46 2.14
C PHE A 47 -19.31 7.60 2.88
N LYS A 48 -19.28 7.57 4.22
CA LYS A 48 -20.07 6.67 5.09
C LYS A 48 -19.86 5.18 4.78
N ALA A 49 -18.66 4.83 4.32
CA ALA A 49 -18.24 3.49 3.90
C ALA A 49 -16.99 3.06 4.68
N VAL A 50 -17.09 3.12 6.01
CA VAL A 50 -15.95 2.87 6.92
C VAL A 50 -15.54 1.40 6.89
N TRP A 51 -16.50 0.48 6.80
CA TRP A 51 -16.23 -0.96 6.82
C TRP A 51 -15.48 -1.41 5.57
N GLU A 52 -15.94 -0.93 4.41
CA GLU A 52 -15.33 -1.14 3.10
C GLU A 52 -13.92 -0.57 3.06
N SER A 53 -13.70 0.59 3.69
CA SER A 53 -12.37 1.21 3.82
C SER A 53 -11.43 0.39 4.70
N ILE A 54 -11.93 -0.20 5.80
CA ILE A 54 -11.14 -1.09 6.66
C ILE A 54 -10.76 -2.36 5.90
N LEU A 55 -11.71 -3.00 5.23
CA LEU A 55 -11.46 -4.19 4.40
C LEU A 55 -10.43 -3.89 3.31
N PHE A 56 -10.56 -2.73 2.65
CA PHE A 56 -9.60 -2.28 1.66
C PHE A 56 -8.19 -2.16 2.26
N ILE A 57 -8.02 -1.54 3.43
CA ILE A 57 -6.70 -1.44 4.09
C ILE A 57 -6.11 -2.83 4.35
N ILE A 58 -6.90 -3.75 4.91
CA ILE A 58 -6.44 -5.10 5.29
C ILE A 58 -5.95 -5.89 4.07
N VAL A 59 -6.65 -5.78 2.94
CA VAL A 59 -6.30 -6.51 1.70
C VAL A 59 -5.20 -5.79 0.92
N TYR A 60 -5.30 -4.46 0.79
CA TYR A 60 -4.39 -3.68 -0.05
C TYR A 60 -3.00 -3.51 0.58
N THR A 61 -2.89 -3.41 1.90
CA THR A 61 -1.59 -3.25 2.58
C THR A 61 -0.60 -4.40 2.29
N PRO A 62 -0.97 -5.69 2.47
CA PRO A 62 -0.08 -6.79 2.11
C PRO A 62 0.09 -6.88 0.59
N LEU A 63 -0.96 -6.66 -0.21
CA LEU A 63 -0.84 -6.66 -1.67
C LEU A 63 0.23 -5.65 -2.15
N ARG A 64 0.32 -4.49 -1.50
CA ARG A 64 1.34 -3.47 -1.77
C ARG A 64 2.73 -3.89 -1.29
N ALA A 65 2.83 -4.61 -0.18
CA ALA A 65 4.10 -5.09 0.35
C ALA A 65 4.69 -6.22 -0.50
N TYR A 66 3.85 -7.10 -1.04
CA TYR A 66 4.26 -8.29 -1.79
C TYR A 66 4.18 -8.14 -3.31
N GLY A 67 3.53 -7.10 -3.83
CA GLY A 67 3.33 -6.86 -5.27
C GLY A 67 4.57 -6.43 -6.05
N GLY A 68 5.78 -6.85 -5.66
CA GLY A 68 7.01 -6.58 -6.40
C GLY A 68 7.37 -5.10 -6.46
N GLY A 69 7.56 -4.46 -5.31
CA GLY A 69 7.76 -3.01 -5.20
C GLY A 69 9.21 -2.53 -5.20
N TYR A 70 10.20 -3.32 -5.65
CA TYR A 70 11.61 -3.00 -5.45
C TYR A 70 12.05 -1.65 -6.05
N HIS A 71 11.28 -0.99 -6.94
CA HIS A 71 11.72 0.28 -7.53
C HIS A 71 10.56 1.21 -7.98
N ALA A 72 9.48 1.34 -7.20
CA ALA A 72 8.61 2.50 -7.40
C ALA A 72 9.41 3.76 -7.00
N LYS A 73 9.97 4.46 -8.00
CA LYS A 73 10.90 5.61 -7.95
C LYS A 73 10.55 6.77 -6.98
N THR A 74 9.50 6.70 -6.17
CA THR A 74 9.21 7.60 -5.04
C THR A 74 8.03 7.07 -4.23
N GLU A 75 8.23 6.92 -2.92
CA GLU A 75 7.23 6.45 -1.95
C GLU A 75 5.93 7.28 -1.96
N VAL A 76 6.06 8.58 -2.28
CA VAL A 76 4.95 9.53 -2.43
C VAL A 76 4.02 9.15 -3.58
N LYS A 77 4.55 8.63 -4.70
CA LYS A 77 3.70 8.21 -5.83
C LYS A 77 2.82 7.01 -5.45
N CYS A 78 3.37 6.10 -4.64
CA CYS A 78 2.63 4.96 -4.12
C CYS A 78 1.49 5.42 -3.20
N TYR A 79 1.76 6.39 -2.32
CA TYR A 79 0.73 7.00 -1.47
C TYR A 79 -0.38 7.67 -2.31
N LEU A 80 -0.04 8.47 -3.32
CA LEU A 80 -1.02 9.10 -4.20
C LEU A 80 -1.87 8.09 -4.97
N PHE A 81 -1.23 7.04 -5.52
CA PHE A 81 -1.94 5.95 -6.19
C PHE A 81 -2.92 5.26 -5.25
N SER A 82 -2.50 5.02 -4.02
CA SER A 82 -3.36 4.42 -2.99
C SER A 82 -4.59 5.28 -2.66
N ILE A 83 -4.44 6.62 -2.63
CA ILE A 83 -5.58 7.55 -2.46
C ILE A 83 -6.53 7.48 -3.65
N VAL A 84 -6.01 7.47 -4.88
CA VAL A 84 -6.84 7.37 -6.08
C VAL A 84 -7.60 6.04 -6.09
N LEU A 85 -6.94 4.95 -5.72
CA LEU A 85 -7.54 3.62 -5.68
C LEU A 85 -8.71 3.56 -4.70
N ILE A 86 -8.55 4.04 -3.46
CA ILE A 86 -9.64 4.05 -2.48
C ILE A 86 -10.81 4.92 -2.95
N LEU A 87 -10.55 6.07 -3.56
CA LEU A 87 -11.62 6.93 -4.10
C LEU A 87 -12.40 6.22 -5.20
N VAL A 88 -11.72 5.53 -6.12
CA VAL A 88 -12.36 4.76 -7.19
C VAL A 88 -13.21 3.63 -6.62
N VAL A 89 -12.70 2.88 -5.64
CA VAL A 89 -13.43 1.79 -4.99
C VAL A 89 -14.68 2.29 -4.30
N LEU A 90 -14.59 3.35 -3.50
CA LEU A 90 -15.73 3.89 -2.77
C LEU A 90 -16.76 4.56 -3.68
N LEU A 91 -16.33 5.22 -4.76
CA LEU A 91 -17.23 5.73 -5.80
C LEU A 91 -17.92 4.58 -6.54
N GLY A 92 -17.18 3.51 -6.85
CA GLY A 92 -17.71 2.29 -7.46
C GLY A 92 -18.84 1.70 -6.64
N ILE A 93 -18.62 1.48 -5.34
CA ILE A 93 -19.65 0.97 -4.41
C ILE A 93 -20.92 1.83 -4.41
N LYS A 94 -20.78 3.15 -4.59
CA LYS A 94 -21.92 4.08 -4.52
C LYS A 94 -22.67 4.23 -5.85
N ILE A 95 -21.99 4.07 -6.98
CA ILE A 95 -22.54 4.32 -8.31
C ILE A 95 -22.99 3.03 -8.99
N ILE A 96 -22.27 1.94 -8.78
CA ILE A 96 -22.54 0.66 -9.42
C ILE A 96 -23.76 0.02 -8.72
N PRO A 97 -24.79 -0.38 -9.48
CA PRO A 97 -25.93 -1.10 -8.91
C PRO A 97 -25.46 -2.39 -8.25
N ASP A 98 -25.90 -2.62 -7.01
CA ASP A 98 -25.63 -3.81 -6.24
C ASP A 98 -26.51 -4.96 -6.76
N THR A 99 -26.13 -5.50 -7.92
CA THR A 99 -26.79 -6.65 -8.55
C THR A 99 -25.80 -7.80 -8.62
N ASP A 100 -26.23 -9.00 -8.23
CA ASP A 100 -25.40 -10.22 -8.21
C ASP A 100 -24.63 -10.41 -9.52
N VAL A 101 -25.28 -10.17 -10.67
CA VAL A 101 -24.68 -10.29 -12.00
C VAL A 101 -23.49 -9.36 -12.20
N ILE A 102 -23.59 -8.10 -11.72
CA ILE A 102 -22.52 -7.11 -11.87
C ILE A 102 -21.36 -7.44 -10.94
N ILE A 103 -21.65 -7.84 -9.69
CA ILE A 103 -20.62 -8.24 -8.73
C ILE A 103 -19.84 -9.46 -9.26
N LEU A 104 -20.56 -10.51 -9.68
CA LEU A 104 -19.95 -11.71 -10.24
C LEU A 104 -19.09 -11.39 -11.48
N ALA A 105 -19.57 -10.52 -12.36
CA ALA A 105 -18.78 -10.11 -13.53
C ALA A 105 -17.50 -9.36 -13.14
N LEU A 106 -17.56 -8.47 -12.14
CA LEU A 106 -16.39 -7.73 -11.65
C LEU A 106 -15.38 -8.64 -10.95
N THR A 107 -15.84 -9.62 -10.17
CA THR A 107 -14.95 -10.57 -9.49
C THR A 107 -14.24 -11.48 -10.48
N GLU A 108 -14.96 -12.04 -11.47
CA GLU A 108 -14.39 -12.89 -12.52
C GLU A 108 -13.33 -12.14 -13.34
N VAL A 109 -13.63 -10.89 -13.74
CA VAL A 109 -12.65 -10.04 -14.45
C VAL A 109 -11.42 -9.78 -13.58
N GLY A 110 -11.61 -9.51 -12.29
CA GLY A 110 -10.53 -9.31 -11.33
C GLY A 110 -9.62 -10.54 -11.19
N GLU A 111 -10.21 -11.73 -11.05
CA GLU A 111 -9.47 -12.99 -10.96
C GLU A 111 -8.67 -13.28 -12.22
N ILE A 112 -9.27 -13.07 -13.40
CA ILE A 112 -8.57 -13.22 -14.69
C ILE A 112 -7.38 -12.26 -14.77
N ILE A 113 -7.59 -10.98 -14.42
CA ILE A 113 -6.51 -9.98 -14.42
C ILE A 113 -5.40 -10.38 -13.46
N ILE A 114 -5.75 -10.80 -12.23
CA ILE A 114 -4.77 -11.26 -11.25
C ILE A 114 -4.04 -12.49 -11.79
N TRP A 115 -4.72 -13.45 -12.40
CA TRP A 115 -4.08 -14.66 -12.93
C TRP A 115 -3.05 -14.34 -14.03
N PHE A 116 -3.33 -13.36 -14.90
CA PHE A 116 -2.40 -12.92 -15.94
C PHE A 116 -1.29 -11.98 -15.43
N LEU A 117 -1.56 -11.15 -14.41
CA LEU A 117 -0.62 -10.13 -13.92
C LEU A 117 0.18 -10.55 -12.68
N ALA A 118 -0.29 -11.52 -11.90
CA ALA A 118 0.40 -12.06 -10.74
C ALA A 118 1.70 -12.82 -11.04
N PRO A 119 1.98 -13.40 -12.23
CA PRO A 119 3.33 -13.86 -12.54
C PRO A 119 4.23 -12.64 -12.77
N VAL A 120 4.67 -12.05 -11.65
CA VAL A 120 5.72 -11.04 -11.62
C VAL A 120 7.00 -11.81 -11.31
N GLU A 121 7.88 -11.96 -12.29
CA GLU A 121 9.21 -12.56 -12.09
C GLU A 121 9.95 -11.77 -11.00
N ASP A 122 10.26 -12.44 -9.90
CA ASP A 122 11.14 -11.91 -8.87
C ASP A 122 12.57 -12.00 -9.39
N SER A 123 13.20 -10.85 -9.64
CA SER A 123 14.60 -10.79 -10.08
C SER A 123 15.60 -11.20 -8.99
N ASN A 124 15.16 -11.61 -7.79
CA ASN A 124 16.03 -11.96 -6.67
C ASN A 124 16.25 -13.47 -6.42
N LEU A 125 16.00 -14.33 -7.42
CA LEU A 125 16.39 -15.75 -7.38
C LEU A 125 17.83 -16.03 -7.91
N SER A 126 18.77 -15.10 -7.68
CA SER A 126 20.19 -15.28 -8.06
C SER A 126 21.20 -14.99 -6.95
N TYR A 127 20.81 -15.08 -5.67
CA TYR A 127 21.75 -15.18 -4.54
C TYR A 127 21.51 -16.48 -3.78
N GLY A 128 21.94 -17.58 -4.39
CA GLY A 128 22.23 -18.86 -3.75
C GLY A 128 23.66 -19.24 -4.04
#